data_AF-A0A645CMP7-F1
#
_entry.id   AF-A0A645CMP7-F1
#
_cell.length_a   1.000
_cell.length_b   1.000
_cell.length_c   1.000
_cell.angle_alpha   90.00
_cell.angle_beta   90.00
_cell.angle_gamma   90.00
#
_symmetry.space_group_name_H-M   'P 1'
#
loop_
_entity.id
_entity.type
_entity.pdbx_description
1 polymer ?
#
loop_
_entity_poly.entity_id
_entity_poly.type
_entity_poly.pdbx_seq_one_letter_code
_entity_poly.pdbx_strand_id
1 'polypeptide(L)'
;MTAADMLVAITEGGETSSVLGTLAEATERGAHAFLLFNNPAELLAERLERSREAIRNPSVTVIDLFCGPMGLAGSTRMQATTSEQLVAGAALERMAGELLPDHAPRIDDFAAAYETMLAQLATPEAVRALAAAIEFECDTYRRSGKITYWAGDCLLDLFTDTTERSPTFMLPPFRMSDDTVSPQSWAFVKNPLLDTAAAWARVLERPMRCLNWSVDDYRAMNAPEKLIRNPPQLNAAALLRFAIGNETPALRTGGPADAGVLFTVSDGEERYSTLSAAFDRLAATAAARRRLHVGSDNPGADFFIRFALPETPLKLMTHLAVKLVWNNISTGTMVRFGRVSGNWMSWVSVSNKKLLDRGIRLLAELGGIDYREACCRIFAAIEELDAMDWAGKERPSPVQHALGRLLRQD
;
A
#
# COMPACT_ATOMS: atom_id res chain seq x y z
N MET A 1 -16.05 -1.30 -24.03
CA MET A 1 -16.84 -2.19 -23.18
C MET A 1 -18.16 -2.46 -23.87
N THR A 2 -18.61 -3.70 -23.82
CA THR A 2 -19.80 -4.27 -24.43
C THR A 2 -20.37 -5.33 -23.47
N ALA A 3 -21.49 -5.97 -23.82
CA ALA A 3 -22.04 -7.09 -23.05
C ALA A 3 -21.12 -8.33 -22.95
N ALA A 4 -20.06 -8.41 -23.76
CA ALA A 4 -19.06 -9.47 -23.65
C ALA A 4 -17.96 -9.15 -22.62
N ASP A 5 -17.95 -7.93 -22.08
CA ASP A 5 -16.94 -7.47 -21.13
C ASP A 5 -17.46 -7.52 -19.68
N MET A 6 -16.51 -7.61 -18.74
CA MET A 6 -16.78 -7.56 -17.30
C MET A 6 -15.94 -6.47 -16.64
N LEU A 7 -16.54 -5.72 -15.72
CA LEU A 7 -15.86 -4.82 -14.78
C LEU A 7 -16.04 -5.33 -13.36
N VAL A 8 -14.94 -5.47 -12.63
CA VAL A 8 -14.93 -5.65 -11.17
C VAL A 8 -14.46 -4.34 -10.55
N ALA A 9 -15.41 -3.53 -10.08
CA ALA A 9 -15.18 -2.25 -9.44
C ALA A 9 -14.90 -2.46 -7.95
N ILE A 10 -13.71 -2.09 -7.49
CA ILE A 10 -13.27 -2.24 -6.09
C ILE A 10 -13.11 -0.85 -5.47
N THR A 11 -13.84 -0.60 -4.38
CA THR A 11 -13.74 0.65 -3.63
C THR A 11 -14.03 0.39 -2.16
N GLU A 12 -12.99 0.27 -1.34
CA GLU A 12 -13.15 0.00 0.10
C GLU A 12 -14.29 0.79 0.77
N GLY A 13 -14.30 2.12 0.64
CA GLY A 13 -15.30 2.95 1.29
C GLY A 13 -16.69 2.94 0.64
N GLY A 14 -16.86 2.35 -0.54
CA GLY A 14 -18.09 2.44 -1.36
C GLY A 14 -18.36 3.84 -1.93
N GLU A 15 -17.35 4.72 -1.97
CA GLU A 15 -17.52 6.16 -2.24
C GLU A 15 -16.52 6.73 -3.25
N THR A 16 -15.59 5.92 -3.77
CA THR A 16 -14.52 6.42 -4.64
C THR A 16 -15.09 6.85 -5.99
N SER A 17 -15.14 8.16 -6.25
CA SER A 17 -15.82 8.72 -7.42
C SER A 17 -15.30 8.18 -8.76
N SER A 18 -14.00 7.95 -8.91
CA SER A 18 -13.44 7.38 -10.14
C SER A 18 -13.91 5.94 -10.38
N VAL A 19 -14.05 5.15 -9.32
CA VAL A 19 -14.53 3.77 -9.38
C VAL A 19 -16.02 3.74 -9.71
N LEU A 20 -16.84 4.53 -8.99
CA LEU A 20 -18.28 4.58 -9.21
C LEU A 20 -18.64 5.16 -10.58
N GLY A 21 -17.89 6.17 -11.06
CA GLY A 21 -18.07 6.70 -12.42
C GLY A 21 -17.70 5.68 -13.50
N THR A 22 -16.62 4.93 -13.30
CA THR A 22 -16.23 3.84 -14.22
C THR A 22 -17.28 2.73 -14.24
N LEU A 23 -17.85 2.41 -13.07
CA LEU A 23 -18.94 1.46 -12.93
C LEU A 23 -20.19 1.90 -13.69
N ALA A 24 -20.61 3.15 -13.54
CA ALA A 24 -21.74 3.71 -14.25
C ALA A 24 -21.54 3.60 -15.78
N GLU A 25 -20.41 4.08 -16.29
CA GLU A 25 -20.07 4.01 -17.72
C GLU A 25 -20.04 2.56 -18.24
N ALA A 26 -19.49 1.62 -17.47
CA ALA A 26 -19.45 0.21 -17.84
C ALA A 26 -20.86 -0.38 -17.95
N THR A 27 -21.74 -0.07 -17.01
CA THR A 27 -23.15 -0.53 -17.04
C THR A 27 -23.93 0.11 -18.19
N GLU A 28 -23.73 1.39 -18.50
CA GLU A 28 -24.37 2.06 -19.64
C GLU A 28 -23.97 1.42 -20.98
N ARG A 29 -22.72 0.94 -21.07
CA ARG A 29 -22.22 0.18 -22.23
C ARG A 29 -22.65 -1.28 -22.24
N GLY A 30 -23.43 -1.71 -21.26
CA GLY A 30 -24.00 -3.05 -21.13
C GLY A 30 -23.04 -4.12 -20.61
N ALA A 31 -21.89 -3.75 -20.04
CA ALA A 31 -20.94 -4.71 -19.48
C ALA A 31 -21.48 -5.35 -18.19
N HIS A 32 -21.05 -6.58 -17.90
CA HIS A 32 -21.29 -7.20 -16.60
C HIS A 32 -20.50 -6.45 -15.53
N ALA A 33 -21.15 -6.07 -14.43
CA ALA A 33 -20.57 -5.18 -13.44
C ALA A 33 -20.70 -5.74 -12.03
N PHE A 34 -19.58 -5.80 -11.32
CA PHE A 34 -19.51 -6.15 -9.90
C PHE A 34 -18.97 -4.97 -9.11
N LEU A 35 -19.52 -4.74 -7.92
CA LEU A 35 -19.08 -3.69 -7.00
C LEU A 35 -18.72 -4.29 -5.64
N LEU A 36 -17.44 -4.20 -5.27
CA LEU A 36 -16.89 -4.67 -3.99
C LEU A 36 -16.54 -3.45 -3.11
N PHE A 37 -16.96 -3.49 -1.84
CA PHE A 37 -16.68 -2.48 -0.81
C PHE A 37 -16.87 -3.06 0.59
N ASN A 38 -16.42 -2.34 1.63
CA ASN A 38 -16.31 -2.83 3.00
C ASN A 38 -17.14 -2.05 4.04
N ASN A 39 -18.15 -1.33 3.59
CA ASN A 39 -19.10 -0.60 4.45
C ASN A 39 -20.50 -1.21 4.30
N PRO A 40 -21.39 -1.10 5.30
CA PRO A 40 -22.74 -1.65 5.18
C PRO A 40 -23.49 -1.03 4.00
N ALA A 41 -23.90 -1.85 3.03
CA ALA A 41 -24.51 -1.40 1.78
C ALA A 41 -25.74 -0.51 2.00
N GLU A 42 -26.66 -0.93 2.86
CA GLU A 42 -27.87 -0.16 3.15
C GLU A 42 -27.56 1.20 3.77
N LEU A 43 -26.59 1.28 4.69
CA LEU A 43 -26.23 2.55 5.30
C LEU A 43 -25.67 3.53 4.27
N LEU A 44 -24.81 3.07 3.37
CA LEU A 44 -24.30 3.90 2.28
C LEU A 44 -25.42 4.33 1.34
N ALA A 45 -26.25 3.38 0.90
CA ALA A 45 -27.33 3.65 -0.03
C ALA A 45 -28.41 4.56 0.57
N GLU A 46 -28.66 4.54 1.86
CA GLU A 46 -29.58 5.48 2.50
C GLU A 46 -29.00 6.89 2.58
N ARG A 47 -27.72 7.02 2.97
CA ARG A 47 -27.13 8.29 3.37
C ARG A 47 -26.43 9.04 2.24
N LEU A 48 -25.98 8.35 1.19
CA LEU A 48 -25.07 8.90 0.18
C LEU A 48 -25.61 8.64 -1.23
N GLU A 49 -25.88 9.72 -1.97
CA GLU A 49 -26.45 9.65 -3.32
C GLU A 49 -25.62 8.78 -4.27
N ARG A 50 -24.33 9.09 -4.43
CA ARG A 50 -23.42 8.37 -5.34
C ARG A 50 -23.35 6.87 -5.06
N SER A 51 -23.40 6.50 -3.78
CA SER A 51 -23.33 5.10 -3.37
C SER A 51 -24.68 4.44 -3.63
N ARG A 52 -25.79 5.13 -3.38
CA ARG A 52 -27.15 4.67 -3.70
C ARG A 52 -27.31 4.36 -5.18
N GLU A 53 -26.88 5.26 -6.05
CA GLU A 53 -26.96 5.09 -7.51
C GLU A 53 -26.24 3.82 -7.95
N ALA A 54 -25.03 3.57 -7.42
CA ALA A 54 -24.26 2.39 -7.75
C ALA A 54 -24.82 1.09 -7.12
N ILE A 55 -25.19 1.13 -5.84
CA ILE A 55 -25.63 -0.04 -5.06
C ILE A 55 -27.04 -0.49 -5.48
N ARG A 56 -27.94 0.45 -5.80
CA ARG A 56 -29.32 0.16 -6.20
C ARG A 56 -29.49 0.00 -7.72
N ASN A 57 -28.40 0.06 -8.50
CA ASN A 57 -28.45 -0.19 -9.93
C ASN A 57 -28.71 -1.69 -10.19
N PRO A 58 -29.82 -2.07 -10.86
CA PRO A 58 -30.15 -3.48 -11.11
C PRO A 58 -29.16 -4.20 -12.04
N SER A 59 -28.32 -3.47 -12.77
CA SER A 59 -27.25 -4.02 -13.62
C SER A 59 -25.93 -4.25 -12.87
N VAL A 60 -25.86 -3.92 -11.57
CA VAL A 60 -24.67 -4.10 -10.73
C VAL A 60 -24.89 -5.24 -9.75
N THR A 61 -23.96 -6.20 -9.74
CA THR A 61 -23.88 -7.21 -8.68
C THR A 61 -23.09 -6.64 -7.51
N VAL A 62 -23.77 -6.34 -6.41
CA VAL A 62 -23.15 -5.84 -5.18
C VAL A 62 -22.59 -6.98 -4.35
N ILE A 63 -21.32 -6.85 -3.96
CA ILE A 63 -20.63 -7.73 -3.03
C ILE A 63 -20.23 -6.89 -1.81
N ASP A 64 -21.09 -6.90 -0.80
CA ASP A 64 -20.85 -6.24 0.49
C ASP A 64 -19.88 -7.09 1.32
N LEU A 65 -18.68 -6.55 1.55
CA LEU A 65 -17.60 -7.17 2.32
C LEU A 65 -17.40 -6.45 3.66
N PHE A 66 -18.47 -5.92 4.26
CA PHE A 66 -18.40 -5.26 5.55
C PHE A 66 -17.67 -6.12 6.60
N CYS A 67 -16.49 -5.64 7.02
CA CYS A 67 -15.57 -6.37 7.90
C CYS A 67 -15.39 -5.69 9.26
N GLY A 68 -16.26 -4.72 9.58
CA GLY A 68 -16.20 -3.94 10.81
C GLY A 68 -15.06 -2.91 10.85
N PRO A 69 -14.81 -2.29 12.02
CA PRO A 69 -13.74 -1.31 12.18
C PRO A 69 -12.35 -1.90 11.92
N MET A 70 -11.48 -1.11 11.30
CA MET A 70 -10.08 -1.50 11.10
C MET A 70 -9.34 -1.56 12.45
N GLY A 71 -8.38 -2.49 12.57
CA GLY A 71 -7.55 -2.61 13.78
C GLY A 71 -6.72 -1.35 14.03
N LEU A 72 -6.30 -0.71 12.93
CA LEU A 72 -5.78 0.65 12.91
C LEU A 72 -6.80 1.55 12.19
N ALA A 73 -7.47 2.43 12.93
CA ALA A 73 -8.57 3.22 12.43
C ALA A 73 -8.16 4.09 11.23
N GLY A 74 -8.88 3.91 10.12
CA GLY A 74 -8.62 4.59 8.85
C GLY A 74 -7.60 3.90 7.93
N SER A 75 -6.96 2.79 8.36
CA SER A 75 -5.98 2.03 7.58
C SER A 75 -6.67 0.96 6.73
N THR A 76 -7.32 1.42 5.66
CA THR A 76 -8.14 0.60 4.77
C THR A 76 -7.32 -0.44 3.99
N ARG A 77 -6.02 -0.15 3.79
CA ARG A 77 -5.02 -1.08 3.28
C ARG A 77 -4.84 -2.35 4.11
N MET A 78 -5.43 -2.45 5.30
CA MET A 78 -5.39 -3.64 6.16
C MET A 78 -6.57 -4.57 5.86
N GLN A 79 -7.50 -4.75 6.80
CA GLN A 79 -8.52 -5.81 6.70
C GLN A 79 -9.43 -5.67 5.47
N ALA A 80 -9.84 -4.44 5.15
CA ALA A 80 -10.73 -4.18 4.01
C ALA A 80 -10.12 -4.67 2.68
N THR A 81 -8.98 -4.10 2.26
CA THR A 81 -8.32 -4.54 1.01
C THR A 81 -7.84 -6.00 1.05
N THR A 82 -7.50 -6.55 2.23
CA THR A 82 -7.20 -7.99 2.35
C THR A 82 -8.42 -8.84 1.99
N SER A 83 -9.62 -8.47 2.45
CA SER A 83 -10.85 -9.17 2.10
C SER A 83 -11.24 -8.98 0.63
N GLU A 84 -11.06 -7.78 0.07
CA GLU A 84 -11.28 -7.52 -1.36
C GLU A 84 -10.35 -8.37 -2.23
N GLN A 85 -9.06 -8.43 -1.88
CA GLN A 85 -8.07 -9.26 -2.57
C GLN A 85 -8.37 -10.75 -2.42
N LEU A 86 -8.79 -11.21 -1.25
CA LEU A 86 -9.19 -12.60 -1.03
C LEU A 86 -10.38 -12.98 -1.93
N VAL A 87 -11.45 -12.18 -1.93
CA VAL A 87 -12.68 -12.50 -2.66
C VAL A 87 -12.49 -12.38 -4.17
N ALA A 88 -11.96 -11.25 -4.65
CA ALA A 88 -11.71 -11.06 -6.07
C ALA A 88 -10.63 -12.02 -6.59
N GLY A 89 -9.56 -12.21 -5.82
CA GLY A 89 -8.49 -13.14 -6.15
C GLY A 89 -8.97 -14.59 -6.20
N ALA A 90 -9.79 -15.03 -5.25
CA ALA A 90 -10.31 -16.39 -5.24
C ALA A 90 -11.19 -16.65 -6.47
N ALA A 91 -12.01 -15.68 -6.88
CA ALA A 91 -12.78 -15.79 -8.11
C ALA A 91 -11.86 -15.95 -9.35
N LEU A 92 -10.83 -15.11 -9.46
CA LEU A 92 -9.84 -15.21 -10.55
C LEU A 92 -9.07 -16.53 -10.53
N GLU A 93 -8.71 -17.02 -9.35
CA GLU A 93 -7.97 -18.26 -9.18
C GLU A 93 -8.82 -19.48 -9.58
N ARG A 94 -10.11 -19.49 -9.24
CA ARG A 94 -11.06 -20.53 -9.68
C ARG A 94 -11.19 -20.53 -11.20
N MET A 95 -11.35 -19.35 -11.80
CA MET A 95 -11.37 -19.22 -13.27
C MET A 95 -10.06 -19.69 -13.91
N ALA A 96 -8.92 -19.32 -13.34
CA ALA A 96 -7.61 -19.76 -13.82
C ALA A 96 -7.46 -21.28 -13.73
N GLY A 97 -7.91 -21.89 -12.63
CA GLY A 97 -7.89 -23.35 -12.45
C GLY A 97 -8.76 -24.09 -13.47
N GLU A 98 -9.90 -23.51 -13.88
CA GLU A 98 -10.75 -24.06 -14.95
C GLU A 98 -10.10 -23.93 -16.34
N LEU A 99 -9.46 -22.79 -16.62
CA LEU A 99 -8.80 -22.51 -17.89
C LEU A 99 -7.45 -23.22 -18.07
N LEU A 100 -6.78 -23.54 -16.95
CA LEU A 100 -5.45 -24.15 -16.90
C LEU A 100 -5.51 -25.46 -16.08
N PRO A 101 -6.19 -26.51 -16.57
CA PRO A 101 -6.46 -27.72 -15.79
C PRO A 101 -5.19 -28.51 -15.40
N ASP A 102 -4.08 -28.32 -16.13
CA ASP A 102 -2.80 -28.99 -15.88
C ASP A 102 -1.92 -28.23 -14.86
N HIS A 103 -2.36 -27.06 -14.37
CA HIS A 103 -1.59 -26.23 -13.44
C HIS A 103 -2.05 -26.42 -12.00
N ALA A 104 -1.10 -26.78 -11.14
CA ALA A 104 -1.10 -26.67 -9.68
C ALA A 104 -2.32 -27.25 -8.91
N PRO A 105 -2.19 -27.53 -7.60
CA PRO A 105 -3.33 -27.89 -6.77
C PRO A 105 -4.41 -26.80 -6.77
N ARG A 106 -5.68 -27.20 -6.85
CA ARG A 106 -6.83 -26.30 -6.69
C ARG A 106 -7.16 -26.13 -5.22
N ILE A 107 -7.49 -24.90 -4.82
CA ILE A 107 -8.08 -24.61 -3.51
C ILE A 107 -9.60 -24.54 -3.73
N ASP A 108 -10.33 -25.44 -3.08
CA ASP A 108 -11.80 -25.47 -3.15
C ASP A 108 -12.43 -24.49 -2.14
N ASP A 109 -11.82 -24.37 -0.96
CA ASP A 109 -12.27 -23.49 0.13
C ASP A 109 -11.17 -22.46 0.47
N PHE A 110 -11.29 -21.28 -0.13
CA PHE A 110 -10.38 -20.17 0.11
C PHE A 110 -10.53 -19.57 1.52
N ALA A 111 -11.69 -19.72 2.17
CA ALA A 111 -11.87 -19.24 3.53
C ALA A 111 -11.09 -20.12 4.51
N ALA A 112 -11.21 -21.44 4.40
CA ALA A 112 -10.44 -22.38 5.21
C ALA A 112 -8.92 -22.27 4.95
N ALA A 113 -8.51 -22.05 3.70
CA ALA A 113 -7.11 -21.79 3.35
C ALA A 113 -6.60 -20.49 4.00
N TYR A 114 -7.41 -19.43 3.99
CA TYR A 114 -7.08 -18.15 4.63
C TYR A 114 -6.99 -18.29 6.16
N GLU A 115 -7.91 -19.01 6.81
CA GLU A 115 -7.85 -19.31 8.24
C GLU A 115 -6.59 -20.10 8.60
N THR A 116 -6.23 -21.09 7.79
CA THR A 116 -5.01 -21.87 7.95
C THR A 116 -3.77 -21.00 7.84
N MET A 117 -3.72 -20.09 6.85
CA MET A 117 -2.66 -19.10 6.72
C MET A 117 -2.55 -18.22 7.96
N LEU A 118 -3.68 -17.67 8.44
CA LEU A 118 -3.69 -16.82 9.63
C LEU A 118 -3.15 -17.57 10.85
N ALA A 119 -3.56 -18.83 11.05
CA ALA A 119 -3.06 -19.66 12.14
C ALA A 119 -1.53 -19.84 12.09
N GLN A 120 -0.96 -20.04 10.90
CA GLN A 120 0.49 -20.15 10.72
C GLN A 120 1.22 -18.83 11.03
N LEU A 121 0.70 -17.71 10.52
CA LEU A 121 1.27 -16.37 10.75
C LEU A 121 1.11 -15.90 12.21
N ALA A 122 0.16 -16.46 12.96
CA ALA A 122 -0.08 -16.17 14.37
C ALA A 122 0.68 -17.07 15.34
N THR A 123 1.49 -18.02 14.85
CA THR A 123 2.34 -18.85 15.73
C THR A 123 3.29 -17.98 16.55
N PRO A 124 3.62 -18.36 17.81
CA PRO A 124 4.55 -17.61 18.64
C PRO A 124 5.91 -17.35 17.96
N GLU A 125 6.38 -18.31 17.16
CA GLU A 125 7.62 -18.19 16.37
C GLU A 125 7.50 -17.11 15.30
N ALA A 126 6.43 -17.12 14.51
CA ALA A 126 6.17 -16.12 13.47
C ALA A 126 6.01 -14.72 14.08
N VAL A 127 5.27 -14.60 15.18
CA VAL A 127 5.08 -13.32 15.90
C VAL A 127 6.41 -12.79 16.43
N ARG A 128 7.28 -13.65 16.99
CA ARG A 128 8.63 -13.24 17.42
C ARG A 128 9.49 -12.77 16.25
N ALA A 129 9.44 -13.45 15.11
CA ALA A 129 10.19 -13.04 13.91
C ALA A 129 9.69 -11.69 13.35
N LEU A 130 8.37 -11.49 13.28
CA LEU A 130 7.76 -10.21 12.90
C LEU A 130 8.16 -9.09 13.86
N ALA A 131 8.09 -9.35 15.17
CA ALA A 131 8.52 -8.40 16.19
C ALA A 131 9.99 -8.00 15.99
N ALA A 132 10.89 -8.97 15.81
CA ALA A 132 12.31 -8.73 15.57
C ALA A 132 12.57 -7.88 14.31
N ALA A 133 11.83 -8.13 13.22
CA ALA A 133 11.90 -7.33 12.00
C ALA A 133 11.43 -5.87 12.23
N ILE A 134 10.36 -5.70 13.01
CA ILE A 134 9.85 -4.38 13.44
C ILE A 134 10.89 -3.63 14.27
N GLU A 135 11.55 -4.30 15.23
CA GLU A 135 12.58 -3.66 16.07
C GLU A 135 13.75 -3.18 15.22
N PHE A 136 14.23 -4.05 14.33
CA PHE A 136 15.32 -3.74 13.41
C PHE A 136 15.00 -2.51 12.54
N GLU A 137 13.79 -2.45 11.99
CA GLU A 137 13.37 -1.32 11.17
C GLU A 137 13.26 -0.04 12.00
N CYS A 138 12.66 -0.12 13.18
CA CYS A 138 12.51 1.01 14.09
C CYS A 138 13.87 1.58 14.52
N ASP A 139 14.83 0.72 14.85
CA ASP A 139 16.18 1.13 15.26
C ASP A 139 16.99 1.72 14.10
N THR A 140 16.78 1.22 12.88
CA THR A 140 17.32 1.81 11.67
C THR A 140 16.84 3.26 11.51
N TYR A 141 15.53 3.50 11.63
CA TYR A 141 14.97 4.85 11.52
C TYR A 141 15.41 5.78 12.66
N ARG A 142 15.51 5.29 13.91
CA ARG A 142 16.00 6.10 15.04
C ARG A 142 17.44 6.59 14.83
N ARG A 143 18.24 5.81 14.12
CA ARG A 143 19.62 6.16 13.74
C ARG A 143 19.69 6.96 12.43
N SER A 144 18.56 7.47 11.94
CA SER A 144 18.44 8.19 10.67
C SER A 144 18.90 7.37 9.45
N GLY A 145 18.85 6.03 9.56
CA GLY A 145 19.13 5.12 8.47
C GLY A 145 17.91 4.89 7.57
N LYS A 146 18.16 4.54 6.32
CA LYS A 146 17.15 4.15 5.34
C LYS A 146 17.23 2.65 5.06
N ILE A 147 16.10 2.04 4.74
CA ILE A 147 16.03 0.63 4.33
C ILE A 147 15.81 0.53 2.84
N THR A 148 16.57 -0.37 2.21
CA THR A 148 16.33 -0.81 0.83
C THR A 148 16.01 -2.30 0.86
N TYR A 149 14.76 -2.62 0.52
CA TYR A 149 14.28 -3.97 0.39
C TYR A 149 14.58 -4.50 -1.02
N TRP A 150 15.04 -5.74 -1.10
CA TRP A 150 15.31 -6.43 -2.34
C TRP A 150 14.37 -7.62 -2.48
N ALA A 151 13.71 -7.77 -3.62
CA ALA A 151 12.80 -8.87 -3.86
C ALA A 151 12.83 -9.34 -5.32
N GLY A 152 12.55 -10.63 -5.50
CA GLY A 152 12.30 -11.25 -6.81
C GLY A 152 10.85 -11.04 -7.25
N ASP A 153 10.03 -12.09 -7.18
CA ASP A 153 8.65 -12.06 -7.70
C ASP A 153 7.68 -11.25 -6.84
N CYS A 154 7.90 -11.17 -5.52
CA CYS A 154 7.05 -10.38 -4.63
C CYS A 154 7.34 -8.88 -4.63
N LEU A 155 8.08 -8.36 -5.62
CA LEU A 155 8.47 -6.95 -5.65
C LEU A 155 7.25 -6.02 -5.68
N LEU A 156 6.16 -6.41 -6.35
CA LEU A 156 4.91 -5.64 -6.39
C LEU A 156 4.24 -5.56 -5.01
N ASP A 157 4.25 -6.63 -4.24
CA ASP A 157 3.68 -6.66 -2.89
C ASP A 157 4.42 -5.68 -1.96
N LEU A 158 5.76 -5.72 -2.01
CA LEU A 158 6.61 -4.81 -1.25
C LEU A 158 6.43 -3.36 -1.73
N PHE A 159 6.34 -3.14 -3.04
CA PHE A 159 6.12 -1.81 -3.62
C PHE A 159 4.80 -1.23 -3.11
N THR A 160 3.74 -2.04 -3.05
CA THR A 160 2.42 -1.63 -2.56
C THR A 160 2.46 -1.24 -1.08
N ASP A 161 3.11 -2.04 -0.22
CA ASP A 161 3.24 -1.68 1.21
C ASP A 161 4.09 -0.41 1.40
N THR A 162 5.25 -0.34 0.76
CA THR A 162 6.22 0.75 0.99
C THR A 162 5.74 2.11 0.49
N THR A 163 4.99 2.15 -0.60
CA THR A 163 4.40 3.39 -1.13
C THR A 163 3.26 3.91 -0.25
N GLU A 164 2.45 3.02 0.34
CA GLU A 164 1.36 3.38 1.25
C GLU A 164 1.85 4.00 2.57
N ARG A 165 3.13 3.83 2.93
CA ARG A 165 3.68 4.43 4.16
C ARG A 165 3.73 5.97 4.10
N SER A 166 3.86 6.54 2.90
CA SER A 166 3.92 7.98 2.71
C SER A 166 2.59 8.68 3.06
N PRO A 167 1.44 8.34 2.44
CA PRO A 167 0.16 8.96 2.81
C PRO A 167 -0.32 8.54 4.21
N THR A 168 0.04 7.33 4.67
CA THR A 168 -0.45 6.78 5.94
C THR A 168 0.27 7.36 7.16
N PHE A 169 1.60 7.50 7.10
CA PHE A 169 2.43 7.90 8.24
C PHE A 169 3.24 9.19 7.99
N MET A 170 2.96 9.89 6.88
CA MET A 170 3.68 11.10 6.44
C MET A 170 5.17 10.90 6.19
N LEU A 171 5.57 9.69 5.78
CA LEU A 171 6.95 9.44 5.37
C LEU A 171 7.24 10.10 4.01
N PRO A 172 8.51 10.46 3.72
CA PRO A 172 8.90 10.91 2.40
C PRO A 172 8.50 9.89 1.31
N PRO A 173 7.85 10.34 0.22
CA PRO A 173 7.47 9.46 -0.87
C PRO A 173 8.69 8.95 -1.64
N PHE A 174 8.46 8.00 -2.53
CA PHE A 174 9.51 7.57 -3.45
C PHE A 174 9.96 8.75 -4.29
N ARG A 175 11.28 8.88 -4.41
CA ARG A 175 11.93 9.97 -5.14
C ARG A 175 12.41 9.48 -6.49
N MET A 176 12.14 10.25 -7.54
CA MET A 176 12.66 9.98 -8.88
C MET A 176 14.18 10.15 -8.91
N SER A 177 14.86 9.47 -9.83
CA SER A 177 16.32 9.39 -9.90
C SER A 177 17.02 10.73 -10.17
N ASP A 178 16.35 11.65 -10.86
CA ASP A 178 16.80 13.00 -11.22
C ASP A 178 16.26 14.09 -10.28
N ASP A 179 15.46 13.74 -9.28
CA ASP A 179 15.07 14.64 -8.21
C ASP A 179 16.19 14.70 -7.14
N THR A 180 16.85 15.85 -7.09
CA THR A 180 17.98 16.14 -6.20
C THR A 180 17.58 16.91 -4.94
N VAL A 181 16.32 17.34 -4.84
CA VAL A 181 15.84 18.27 -3.80
C VAL A 181 15.00 17.55 -2.76
N SER A 182 14.06 16.70 -3.17
CA SER A 182 13.12 16.06 -2.24
C SER A 182 13.83 15.10 -1.29
N PRO A 183 13.32 14.88 -0.07
CA PRO A 183 13.86 13.86 0.82
C PRO A 183 13.76 12.45 0.23
N GLN A 184 14.71 11.58 0.57
CA GLN A 184 14.66 10.16 0.22
C GLN A 184 13.62 9.42 1.06
N SER A 185 12.88 8.49 0.45
CA SER A 185 11.99 7.60 1.18
C SER A 185 12.75 6.77 2.21
N TRP A 186 12.16 6.59 3.39
CA TRP A 186 12.77 5.81 4.47
C TRP A 186 12.88 4.34 4.11
N ALA A 187 11.86 3.80 3.44
CA ALA A 187 11.87 2.48 2.81
C ALA A 187 11.82 2.63 1.28
N PHE A 188 12.51 1.75 0.57
CA PHE A 188 12.46 1.66 -0.90
C PHE A 188 12.62 0.20 -1.32
N VAL A 189 12.23 -0.14 -2.55
CA VAL A 189 12.26 -1.52 -3.05
C VAL A 189 13.06 -1.61 -4.34
N LYS A 190 13.79 -2.71 -4.52
CA LYS A 190 14.62 -2.97 -5.70
C LYS A 190 14.60 -4.45 -6.11
N ASN A 191 14.82 -4.71 -7.38
CA ASN A 191 15.07 -6.03 -7.93
C ASN A 191 16.59 -6.28 -8.00
N PRO A 192 17.12 -7.36 -7.44
CA PRO A 192 18.56 -7.59 -7.43
C PRO A 192 19.12 -8.15 -8.75
N LEU A 193 18.27 -8.64 -9.66
CA LEU A 193 18.70 -9.33 -10.88
C LEU A 193 18.43 -8.52 -12.15
N LEU A 194 17.39 -7.70 -12.16
CA LEU A 194 16.92 -6.98 -13.33
C LEU A 194 17.30 -5.49 -13.27
N ASP A 195 17.54 -4.87 -14.42
CA ASP A 195 17.57 -3.40 -14.51
C ASP A 195 16.17 -2.81 -14.31
N THR A 196 16.05 -1.49 -14.19
CA THR A 196 14.79 -0.82 -13.87
C THR A 196 13.70 -1.08 -14.92
N ALA A 197 14.06 -1.12 -16.20
CA ALA A 197 13.09 -1.34 -17.27
C ALA A 197 12.54 -2.77 -17.23
N ALA A 198 13.42 -3.76 -17.09
CA ALA A 198 13.05 -5.16 -16.95
C ALA A 198 12.31 -5.44 -15.64
N ALA A 199 12.69 -4.78 -14.54
CA ALA A 199 11.99 -4.89 -13.26
C ALA A 199 10.55 -4.36 -13.35
N TRP A 200 10.32 -3.21 -13.97
CA TRP A 200 8.96 -2.70 -14.20
C TRP A 200 8.14 -3.61 -15.12
N ALA A 201 8.75 -4.13 -16.19
CA ALA A 201 8.09 -5.08 -17.09
C ALA A 201 7.68 -6.35 -16.33
N ARG A 202 8.54 -6.85 -15.43
CA ARG A 202 8.23 -7.99 -14.57
C ARG A 202 7.12 -7.69 -13.58
N VAL A 203 7.17 -6.54 -12.90
CA VAL A 203 6.15 -6.14 -11.91
C VAL A 203 4.77 -5.98 -12.52
N LEU A 204 4.69 -5.49 -13.76
CA LEU A 204 3.41 -5.23 -14.42
C LEU A 204 2.86 -6.44 -15.19
N GLU A 205 3.74 -7.36 -15.59
CA GLU A 205 3.46 -8.50 -16.49
C GLU A 205 2.74 -8.13 -17.80
N ARG A 206 2.77 -6.85 -18.16
CA ARG A 206 2.18 -6.29 -19.38
C ARG A 206 2.90 -5.00 -19.75
N PRO A 207 2.76 -4.54 -21.01
CA PRO A 207 3.24 -3.22 -21.39
C PRO A 207 2.67 -2.11 -20.49
N MET A 208 3.50 -1.13 -20.14
CA MET A 208 3.11 0.00 -19.30
C MET A 208 1.92 0.75 -19.92
N ARG A 209 0.77 0.73 -19.24
CA ARG A 209 -0.42 1.51 -19.62
C ARG A 209 -0.51 2.77 -18.78
N CYS A 210 0.41 3.68 -19.05
CA CYS A 210 0.53 4.97 -18.38
C CYS A 210 -0.44 6.02 -18.95
N LEU A 211 -0.71 7.08 -18.20
CA LEU A 211 -1.54 8.19 -18.67
C LEU A 211 -0.69 9.13 -19.51
N ASN A 212 -0.99 9.20 -20.80
CA ASN A 212 -0.35 10.10 -21.77
C ASN A 212 -1.27 11.27 -22.13
N TRP A 213 -2.09 11.74 -21.18
CA TRP A 213 -3.03 12.82 -21.40
C TRP A 213 -2.31 14.15 -21.63
N SER A 214 -2.71 14.81 -22.70
CA SER A 214 -2.28 16.15 -23.11
C SER A 214 -3.06 17.24 -22.36
N VAL A 215 -2.59 18.49 -22.49
CA VAL A 215 -3.32 19.67 -22.01
C VAL A 215 -4.74 19.72 -22.60
N ASP A 216 -4.90 19.31 -23.86
CA ASP A 216 -6.19 19.33 -24.55
C ASP A 216 -7.15 18.27 -24.01
N ASP A 217 -6.64 17.11 -23.58
CA ASP A 217 -7.45 16.10 -22.89
C ASP A 217 -7.99 16.65 -21.56
N TYR A 218 -7.15 17.33 -20.78
CA TYR A 218 -7.58 17.97 -19.54
C TYR A 218 -8.58 19.11 -19.77
N ARG A 219 -8.44 19.88 -20.86
CA ARG A 219 -9.45 20.88 -21.26
C ARG A 219 -10.77 20.23 -21.64
N ALA A 220 -10.74 19.14 -22.42
CA ALA A 220 -11.93 18.40 -22.83
C ALA A 220 -12.69 17.81 -21.63
N MET A 221 -11.96 17.39 -20.58
CA MET A 221 -12.54 16.93 -19.31
C MET A 221 -12.99 18.07 -18.38
N ASN A 222 -12.88 19.34 -18.80
CA ASN A 222 -13.16 20.51 -17.96
C ASN A 222 -12.40 20.47 -16.61
N ALA A 223 -11.13 20.05 -16.67
CA ALA A 223 -10.30 19.93 -15.48
C ALA A 223 -9.98 21.32 -14.88
N PRO A 224 -9.68 21.40 -13.57
CA PRO A 224 -9.21 22.64 -12.95
C PRO A 224 -8.01 23.25 -13.68
N GLU A 225 -8.00 24.58 -13.82
CA GLU A 225 -6.96 25.35 -14.53
C GLU A 225 -5.53 25.00 -14.07
N LYS A 226 -5.35 24.69 -12.78
CA LYS A 226 -4.06 24.24 -12.22
C LYS A 226 -3.55 22.95 -12.89
N LEU A 227 -4.42 21.99 -13.16
CA LEU A 227 -4.07 20.73 -13.83
C LEU A 227 -3.85 20.93 -15.33
N ILE A 228 -4.61 21.83 -15.97
CA ILE A 228 -4.41 22.19 -17.38
C ILE A 228 -3.05 22.86 -17.57
N ARG A 229 -2.66 23.79 -16.69
CA ARG A 229 -1.38 24.50 -16.76
C ARG A 229 -0.18 23.60 -16.50
N ASN A 230 -0.33 22.61 -15.63
CA ASN A 230 0.74 21.67 -15.30
C ASN A 230 0.20 20.24 -15.19
N PRO A 231 -0.03 19.57 -16.34
CA PRO A 231 -0.52 18.20 -16.36
C PRO A 231 0.43 17.24 -15.63
N PRO A 232 -0.10 16.34 -14.79
CA PRO A 232 0.68 15.27 -14.19
C PRO A 232 1.48 14.47 -15.22
N GLN A 233 2.79 14.36 -15.01
CA GLN A 233 3.68 13.57 -15.87
C GLN A 233 3.64 12.11 -15.43
N LEU A 234 2.61 11.39 -15.88
CA LEU A 234 2.33 9.99 -15.50
C LEU A 234 2.61 9.01 -16.64
N ASN A 235 3.47 9.38 -17.59
CA ASN A 235 3.87 8.57 -18.73
C ASN A 235 4.90 7.48 -18.35
N ALA A 236 5.19 6.57 -19.28
CA ALA A 236 6.13 5.46 -19.04
C ALA A 236 7.56 5.95 -18.71
N ALA A 237 8.02 7.04 -19.33
CA ALA A 237 9.32 7.62 -19.03
C ALA A 237 9.41 8.16 -17.60
N ALA A 238 8.31 8.72 -17.07
CA ALA A 238 8.22 9.14 -15.68
C ALA A 238 8.26 7.93 -14.72
N LEU A 239 7.57 6.84 -15.05
CA LEU A 239 7.59 5.61 -14.25
C LEU A 239 9.01 5.00 -14.17
N LEU A 240 9.74 4.98 -15.28
CA LEU A 240 11.12 4.47 -15.35
C LEU A 240 12.13 5.28 -14.54
N ARG A 241 11.80 6.50 -14.10
CA ARG A 241 12.66 7.28 -13.19
C ARG A 241 12.63 6.78 -11.74
N PHE A 242 11.70 5.90 -11.39
CA PHE A 242 11.75 5.15 -10.14
C PHE A 242 12.69 3.95 -10.33
N ALA A 243 13.94 4.10 -9.89
CA ALA A 243 15.03 3.15 -10.11
C ALA A 243 14.92 1.88 -9.24
N ILE A 244 13.94 1.03 -9.57
CA ILE A 244 13.63 -0.22 -8.87
C ILE A 244 14.48 -1.41 -9.35
N GLY A 245 15.41 -1.23 -10.29
CA GLY A 245 16.30 -2.30 -10.75
C GLY A 245 17.53 -2.51 -9.88
N ASN A 246 18.54 -3.18 -10.41
CA ASN A 246 19.80 -3.50 -9.76
C ASN A 246 20.85 -2.37 -9.79
N GLU A 247 20.48 -1.19 -10.29
CA GLU A 247 21.36 -0.03 -10.31
C GLU A 247 21.63 0.45 -8.89
N THR A 248 22.83 0.99 -8.62
CA THR A 248 23.19 1.50 -7.30
C THR A 248 23.00 3.02 -7.26
N PRO A 249 21.84 3.55 -6.85
CA PRO A 249 21.69 4.99 -6.71
C PRO A 249 22.58 5.46 -5.55
N ALA A 250 23.49 6.40 -5.85
CA ALA A 250 24.43 6.97 -4.87
C ALA A 250 23.73 7.51 -3.60
N LEU A 251 22.44 7.83 -3.70
CA LEU A 251 21.63 8.49 -2.68
C LEU A 251 20.96 7.51 -1.68
N ARG A 252 21.12 6.20 -1.88
CA ARG A 252 20.63 5.13 -0.98
C ARG A 252 21.72 4.23 -0.42
N THR A 253 22.98 4.57 -0.65
CA THR A 253 24.14 3.79 -0.22
C THR A 253 25.06 4.62 0.65
N GLY A 254 25.68 3.99 1.65
CA GLY A 254 26.77 4.58 2.43
C GLY A 254 26.35 5.48 3.60
N GLY A 255 25.05 5.57 3.94
CA GLY A 255 24.64 6.14 5.21
C GLY A 255 25.09 5.26 6.38
N PRO A 256 25.53 5.82 7.52
CA PRO A 256 26.12 5.07 8.64
C PRO A 256 25.15 4.11 9.35
N ALA A 257 23.87 4.21 9.03
CA ALA A 257 22.81 3.33 9.53
C ALA A 257 21.92 2.76 8.42
N ASP A 258 22.27 2.97 7.14
CA ASP A 258 21.47 2.43 6.03
C ASP A 258 21.53 0.89 6.04
N ALA A 259 20.40 0.26 5.73
CA ALA A 259 20.24 -1.19 5.77
C ALA A 259 19.72 -1.76 4.44
N GLY A 260 20.22 -2.95 4.09
CA GLY A 260 19.68 -3.79 3.03
C GLY A 260 18.91 -4.96 3.62
N VAL A 261 17.73 -5.26 3.08
CA VAL A 261 16.96 -6.44 3.47
C VAL A 261 16.57 -7.22 2.22
N LEU A 262 17.00 -8.48 2.11
CA LEU A 262 16.50 -9.38 1.08
C LEU A 262 15.22 -10.06 1.55
N PHE A 263 14.16 -9.94 0.77
CA PHE A 263 12.91 -10.65 0.96
C PHE A 263 12.78 -11.79 -0.05
N THR A 264 12.42 -12.98 0.44
CA THR A 264 12.20 -14.19 -0.38
C THR A 264 10.96 -14.93 0.10
N VAL A 265 10.27 -15.58 -0.83
CA VAL A 265 9.06 -16.38 -0.55
C VAL A 265 9.21 -17.72 -1.26
N SER A 266 9.22 -18.84 -0.53
CA SER A 266 9.28 -20.22 -1.06
C SER A 266 9.92 -20.37 -2.46
N ASP A 267 11.14 -19.87 -2.62
CA ASP A 267 11.73 -19.60 -3.94
C ASP A 267 12.49 -20.82 -4.52
N GLY A 268 12.60 -21.91 -3.78
CA GLY A 268 13.51 -23.02 -4.11
C GLY A 268 14.99 -22.63 -3.91
N GLU A 269 15.84 -23.64 -3.69
CA GLU A 269 17.23 -23.43 -3.25
C GLU A 269 18.08 -22.66 -4.27
N GLU A 270 17.97 -22.99 -5.56
CA GLU A 270 18.74 -22.36 -6.65
C GLU A 270 18.43 -20.86 -6.79
N ARG A 271 17.14 -20.52 -6.75
CA ARG A 271 16.70 -19.14 -6.89
C ARG A 271 17.05 -18.32 -5.67
N TYR A 272 16.86 -18.86 -4.47
CA TYR A 272 17.29 -18.22 -3.23
C TYR A 272 18.79 -17.92 -3.27
N SER A 273 19.61 -18.88 -3.67
CA SER A 273 21.06 -18.72 -3.81
C SER A 273 21.40 -17.58 -4.79
N THR A 274 20.75 -17.55 -5.94
CA THR A 274 20.95 -16.50 -6.96
C THR A 274 20.59 -15.11 -6.45
N LEU A 275 19.42 -14.97 -5.80
CA LEU A 275 18.97 -13.71 -5.20
C LEU A 275 19.91 -13.27 -4.06
N SER A 276 20.32 -14.21 -3.20
CA SER A 276 21.23 -13.94 -2.08
C SER A 276 22.59 -13.44 -2.56
N ALA A 277 23.19 -14.10 -3.56
CA ALA A 277 24.47 -13.69 -4.12
C ALA A 277 24.41 -12.28 -4.75
N ALA A 278 23.32 -11.97 -5.47
CA ALA A 278 23.12 -10.64 -6.04
C ALA A 278 22.91 -9.58 -4.95
N PHE A 279 22.12 -9.89 -3.92
CA PHE A 279 21.92 -9.02 -2.76
C PHE A 279 23.22 -8.73 -2.01
N ASP A 280 24.06 -9.74 -1.75
CA ASP A 280 25.32 -9.57 -1.03
C ASP A 280 26.26 -8.59 -1.74
N ARG A 281 26.28 -8.63 -3.09
CA ARG A 281 27.02 -7.69 -3.92
C ARG A 281 26.44 -6.29 -3.88
N LEU A 282 25.12 -6.15 -4.07
CA LEU A 282 24.45 -4.85 -4.23
C LEU A 282 24.29 -4.09 -2.91
N ALA A 283 24.11 -4.80 -1.80
CA ALA A 283 23.97 -4.23 -0.46
C ALA A 283 25.31 -4.18 0.31
N ALA A 284 26.45 -4.39 -0.36
CA ALA A 284 27.77 -4.46 0.28
C ALA A 284 28.14 -3.20 1.09
N THR A 285 27.61 -2.03 0.72
CA THR A 285 27.84 -0.74 1.39
C THR A 285 26.82 -0.43 2.49
N ALA A 286 25.83 -1.29 2.72
CA ALA A 286 24.85 -1.12 3.79
C ALA A 286 25.51 -1.43 5.14
N ALA A 287 25.23 -0.60 6.14
CA ALA A 287 25.72 -0.79 7.51
C ALA A 287 25.17 -2.07 8.15
N ALA A 288 23.97 -2.49 7.75
CA ALA A 288 23.38 -3.76 8.12
C ALA A 288 22.76 -4.47 6.90
N ARG A 289 22.88 -5.80 6.87
CA ARG A 289 22.23 -6.67 5.90
C ARG A 289 21.40 -7.71 6.65
N ARG A 290 20.16 -7.92 6.24
CA ARG A 290 19.26 -8.94 6.79
C ARG A 290 18.54 -9.69 5.69
N ARG A 291 18.10 -10.90 6.00
CA ARG A 291 17.27 -11.76 5.15
C ARG A 291 15.95 -12.02 5.87
N LEU A 292 14.84 -11.67 5.23
CA LEU A 292 13.50 -12.00 5.65
C LEU A 292 12.94 -13.07 4.70
N HIS A 293 12.58 -14.22 5.24
CA HIS A 293 12.08 -15.34 4.46
C HIS A 293 10.71 -15.79 4.97
N VAL A 294 9.78 -15.98 4.04
CA VAL A 294 8.45 -16.56 4.31
C VAL A 294 8.35 -17.85 3.51
N GLY A 295 8.26 -19.00 4.17
CA GLY A 295 8.27 -20.27 3.47
C GLY A 295 8.24 -21.49 4.38
N SER A 296 8.25 -22.68 3.79
CA SER A 296 8.17 -23.95 4.53
C SER A 296 9.49 -24.33 5.19
N ASP A 297 10.60 -23.89 4.61
CA ASP A 297 11.97 -24.16 5.01
C ASP A 297 12.69 -22.87 5.41
N ASN A 298 13.72 -22.99 6.26
CA ASN A 298 14.54 -21.85 6.67
C ASN A 298 15.92 -21.94 6.02
N PRO A 299 16.21 -21.14 4.97
CA PRO A 299 17.50 -21.14 4.29
C PRO A 299 18.59 -20.34 5.03
N GLY A 300 18.48 -20.24 6.37
CA GLY A 300 19.35 -19.42 7.21
C GLY A 300 18.97 -17.93 7.23
N ALA A 301 17.68 -17.61 7.16
CA ALA A 301 17.19 -16.24 7.22
C ALA A 301 17.27 -15.64 8.64
N ASP A 302 17.57 -14.35 8.73
CA ASP A 302 17.58 -13.61 10.00
C ASP A 302 16.17 -13.49 10.60
N PHE A 303 15.17 -13.30 9.74
CA PHE A 303 13.75 -13.27 10.10
C PHE A 303 13.03 -14.35 9.30
N PHE A 304 12.67 -15.45 9.96
CA PHE A 304 11.99 -16.57 9.32
C PHE A 304 10.54 -16.68 9.80
N ILE A 305 9.60 -16.64 8.85
CA ILE A 305 8.18 -16.80 9.10
C ILE A 305 7.74 -18.06 8.37
N ARG A 306 7.44 -19.10 9.13
CA ARG A 306 7.01 -20.37 8.54
C ARG A 306 5.64 -20.22 7.88
N PHE A 307 5.56 -20.60 6.62
CA PHE A 307 4.37 -20.54 5.79
C PHE A 307 4.35 -21.71 4.80
N ALA A 308 3.26 -22.47 4.79
CA ALA A 308 3.05 -23.57 3.87
C ALA A 308 1.59 -23.60 3.43
N LEU A 309 1.37 -23.34 2.14
CA LEU A 309 0.09 -23.55 1.47
C LEU A 309 0.33 -24.07 0.05
N PRO A 310 -0.68 -24.71 -0.57
CA PRO A 310 -0.57 -25.18 -1.94
C PRO A 310 -0.21 -24.01 -2.86
N GLU A 311 0.75 -24.22 -3.75
CA GLU A 311 1.05 -23.25 -4.79
C GLU A 311 -0.06 -23.32 -5.84
N THR A 312 -0.80 -22.23 -5.99
CA THR A 312 -1.89 -22.09 -6.96
C THR A 312 -1.45 -21.22 -8.13
N PRO A 313 -2.13 -21.24 -9.30
CA PRO A 313 -1.66 -20.55 -10.51
C PRO A 313 -1.38 -19.05 -10.34
N LEU A 314 -2.21 -18.34 -9.58
CA LEU A 314 -2.06 -16.91 -9.26
C LEU A 314 -1.39 -16.68 -7.90
N LYS A 315 -1.07 -17.75 -7.16
CA LYS A 315 -0.42 -17.71 -5.85
C LYS A 315 -1.13 -16.79 -4.84
N LEU A 316 -2.46 -16.68 -4.88
CA LEU A 316 -3.22 -15.72 -4.07
C LEU A 316 -2.86 -15.81 -2.59
N MET A 317 -2.81 -17.02 -2.04
CA MET A 317 -2.52 -17.22 -0.62
C MET A 317 -1.11 -16.75 -0.26
N THR A 318 -0.13 -16.96 -1.15
CA THR A 318 1.23 -16.44 -0.96
C THR A 318 1.24 -14.92 -0.95
N HIS A 319 0.58 -14.27 -1.92
CA HIS A 319 0.50 -12.81 -1.96
C HIS A 319 -0.25 -12.22 -0.76
N LEU A 320 -1.31 -12.87 -0.28
CA LEU A 320 -1.99 -12.49 0.96
C LEU A 320 -1.09 -12.64 2.19
N ALA A 321 -0.31 -13.74 2.29
CA ALA A 321 0.63 -13.93 3.39
C ALA A 321 1.71 -12.84 3.39
N VAL A 322 2.30 -12.56 2.23
CA VAL A 322 3.29 -11.49 2.02
C VAL A 322 2.68 -10.15 2.43
N LYS A 323 1.48 -9.82 1.95
CA LYS A 323 0.75 -8.60 2.32
C LYS A 323 0.58 -8.48 3.83
N LEU A 324 0.12 -9.54 4.51
CA LEU A 324 -0.09 -9.52 5.96
C LEU A 324 1.23 -9.33 6.73
N VAL A 325 2.30 -10.01 6.32
CA VAL A 325 3.65 -9.83 6.89
C VAL A 325 4.10 -8.38 6.75
N TRP A 326 4.02 -7.80 5.55
CA TRP A 326 4.45 -6.43 5.31
C TRP A 326 3.59 -5.38 5.99
N ASN A 327 2.26 -5.57 5.99
CA ASN A 327 1.35 -4.67 6.69
C ASN A 327 1.60 -4.68 8.21
N ASN A 328 1.94 -5.83 8.80
CA ASN A 328 2.33 -5.92 10.21
C ASN A 328 3.67 -5.24 10.48
N ILE A 329 4.69 -5.48 9.64
CA ILE A 329 6.00 -4.85 9.80
C ILE A 329 5.87 -3.33 9.69
N SER A 330 5.32 -2.82 8.59
CA SER A 330 5.22 -1.38 8.35
C SER A 330 4.37 -0.67 9.40
N THR A 331 3.24 -1.26 9.79
CA THR A 331 2.36 -0.69 10.82
C THR A 331 3.01 -0.77 12.19
N GLY A 332 3.53 -1.93 12.58
CA GLY A 332 4.15 -2.15 13.88
C GLY A 332 5.37 -1.25 14.10
N THR A 333 6.19 -1.06 13.07
CA THR A 333 7.28 -0.09 13.08
C THR A 333 6.77 1.31 13.39
N MET A 334 5.73 1.76 12.68
CA MET A 334 5.21 3.12 12.82
C MET A 334 4.49 3.34 14.16
N VAL A 335 3.83 2.30 14.69
CA VAL A 335 3.31 2.29 16.08
C VAL A 335 4.46 2.49 17.07
N ARG A 336 5.54 1.70 16.97
CA ARG A 336 6.72 1.84 17.85
C ARG A 336 7.47 3.15 17.66
N PHE A 337 7.39 3.74 16.48
CA PHE A 337 7.95 5.04 16.16
C PHE A 337 7.06 6.22 16.61
N GLY A 338 5.92 5.93 17.25
CA GLY A 338 5.02 6.93 17.82
C GLY A 338 4.02 7.54 16.83
N ARG A 339 3.91 7.01 15.60
CA ARG A 339 3.03 7.55 14.55
C ARG A 339 1.54 7.24 14.71
N VAL A 340 1.16 6.59 15.82
CA VAL A 340 -0.20 6.13 16.11
C VAL A 340 -0.55 6.48 17.55
N SER A 341 -1.76 7.00 17.77
CA SER A 341 -2.28 7.35 19.10
C SER A 341 -3.46 6.45 19.45
N GLY A 342 -3.30 5.57 20.44
CA GLY A 342 -4.26 4.49 20.68
C GLY A 342 -4.32 3.57 19.47
N ASN A 343 -5.47 3.49 18.79
CA ASN A 343 -5.63 2.82 17.50
C ASN A 343 -5.85 3.80 16.34
N TRP A 344 -5.62 5.10 16.52
CA TRP A 344 -5.84 6.13 15.52
C TRP A 344 -4.56 6.50 14.76
N MET A 345 -4.65 6.57 13.43
CA MET A 345 -3.60 7.13 12.57
C MET A 345 -3.56 8.66 12.68
N SER A 346 -3.11 9.13 13.83
CA SER A 346 -3.12 10.54 14.21
C SER A 346 -2.07 11.37 13.46
N TRP A 347 -1.16 10.72 12.71
CA TRP A 347 -0.14 11.33 11.86
C TRP A 347 -0.52 11.38 10.39
N VAL A 348 -1.76 11.80 10.11
CA VAL A 348 -2.35 11.80 8.76
C VAL A 348 -2.02 13.08 7.99
N SER A 349 -1.81 12.95 6.67
CA SER A 349 -1.76 14.09 5.74
C SER A 349 -3.18 14.50 5.32
N VAL A 350 -3.52 15.79 5.40
CA VAL A 350 -4.83 16.33 5.00
C VAL A 350 -4.84 16.75 3.52
N SER A 351 -4.49 15.83 2.62
CA SER A 351 -4.26 16.13 1.20
C SER A 351 -5.52 16.18 0.31
N ASN A 352 -6.67 15.71 0.81
CA ASN A 352 -7.95 15.73 0.11
C ASN A 352 -9.12 15.88 1.09
N LYS A 353 -10.33 16.10 0.58
CA LYS A 353 -11.54 16.32 1.40
C LYS A 353 -11.81 15.17 2.39
N LYS A 354 -11.59 13.92 1.99
CA LYS A 354 -11.77 12.74 2.85
C LYS A 354 -10.77 12.73 4.01
N LEU A 355 -9.50 13.00 3.72
CA LEU A 355 -8.44 13.04 4.73
C LEU A 355 -8.54 14.27 5.63
N LEU A 356 -9.04 15.40 5.11
CA LEU A 356 -9.34 16.60 5.90
C LEU A 356 -10.45 16.32 6.92
N ASP A 357 -11.61 15.81 6.49
CA ASP A 357 -12.71 15.42 7.39
C ASP A 357 -12.25 14.40 8.44
N ARG A 358 -11.47 13.39 8.01
CA ARG A 358 -10.83 12.44 8.93
C ARG A 358 -9.93 13.15 9.95
N GLY A 359 -9.09 14.07 9.51
CA GLY A 359 -8.23 14.87 10.39
C GLY A 359 -9.04 15.64 11.43
N ILE A 360 -10.15 16.26 11.03
CA ILE A 360 -11.05 17.01 11.93
C ILE A 360 -11.65 16.08 12.97
N ARG A 361 -12.17 14.91 12.57
CA ARG A 361 -12.71 13.91 13.50
C ARG A 361 -11.64 13.40 14.47
N LEU A 362 -10.43 13.16 13.99
CA LEU A 362 -9.30 12.76 14.84
C LEU A 362 -8.98 13.81 15.89
N LEU A 363 -8.92 15.08 15.50
CA LEU A 363 -8.65 16.16 16.45
C LEU A 363 -9.79 16.34 17.45
N ALA A 364 -11.05 16.24 17.00
CA ALA A 364 -12.22 16.29 17.87
C ALA A 364 -12.18 15.18 18.92
N GLU A 365 -11.96 13.95 18.49
CA GLU A 365 -11.91 12.76 19.35
C GLU A 365 -10.73 12.82 20.33
N LEU A 366 -9.51 13.03 19.82
CA LEU A 366 -8.29 13.02 20.64
C LEU A 366 -8.16 14.26 21.53
N GLY A 367 -8.74 15.39 21.10
CA GLY A 367 -8.71 16.65 21.83
C GLY A 367 -9.89 16.84 22.78
N GLY A 368 -10.93 15.99 22.72
CA GLY A 368 -12.14 16.17 23.52
C GLY A 368 -12.92 17.45 23.19
N ILE A 369 -12.85 17.91 21.94
CA ILE A 369 -13.51 19.14 21.45
C ILE A 369 -14.56 18.80 20.38
N ASP A 370 -15.47 19.73 20.12
CA ASP A 370 -16.47 19.53 19.07
C ASP A 370 -15.88 19.62 17.64
N TYR A 371 -16.62 19.09 16.66
CA TYR A 371 -16.19 19.05 15.26
C TYR A 371 -15.94 20.45 14.67
N ARG A 372 -16.71 21.47 15.08
CA ARG A 372 -16.60 22.84 14.56
C ARG A 372 -15.30 23.48 15.04
N GLU A 373 -15.00 23.36 16.33
CA GLU A 373 -13.76 23.85 16.91
C GLU A 373 -12.55 23.12 16.34
N ALA A 374 -12.63 21.79 16.22
CA ALA A 374 -11.59 20.99 15.56
C ALA A 374 -11.34 21.42 14.11
N CYS A 375 -12.41 21.74 13.37
CA CYS A 375 -12.32 22.26 12.01
C CYS A 375 -11.52 23.56 11.97
N CYS A 376 -11.90 24.56 12.77
CA CYS A 376 -11.19 25.83 12.85
C CYS A 376 -9.70 25.65 13.20
N ARG A 377 -9.39 24.80 14.18
CA ARG A 377 -8.01 24.54 14.62
C ARG A 377 -7.16 23.85 13.56
N ILE A 378 -7.72 22.92 12.79
CA ILE A 378 -6.97 22.28 11.70
C ILE A 378 -6.67 23.27 10.59
N PHE A 379 -7.62 24.13 10.20
CA PHE A 379 -7.34 25.15 9.19
C PHE A 379 -6.24 26.12 9.64
N ALA A 380 -6.29 26.58 10.90
CA ALA A 380 -5.23 27.41 11.47
C ALA A 380 -3.87 26.66 11.48
N ALA A 381 -3.85 25.38 11.86
CA ALA A 381 -2.63 24.57 11.84
C ALA A 381 -2.06 24.41 10.43
N ILE A 382 -2.90 24.26 9.40
CA ILE A 382 -2.45 24.18 8.01
C ILE A 382 -1.76 25.48 7.61
N GLU A 383 -2.41 26.63 7.83
CA GLU A 383 -1.88 27.96 7.48
C GLU A 383 -0.53 28.22 8.16
N GLU A 384 -0.42 27.91 9.45
CA GLU A 384 0.82 28.07 10.20
C GLU A 384 1.94 27.18 9.66
N LEU A 385 1.66 25.91 9.37
CA LEU A 385 2.65 24.98 8.86
C LEU A 385 3.11 25.36 7.44
N ASP A 386 2.22 25.92 6.62
CA ASP A 386 2.54 26.40 5.28
C ASP A 386 3.39 27.68 5.29
N ALA A 387 3.33 28.47 6.36
CA ALA A 387 4.17 29.66 6.54
C ALA A 387 5.61 29.35 7.01
N MET A 388 5.91 28.09 7.38
CA MET A 388 7.21 27.68 7.92
C MET A 388 8.13 27.07 6.85
N ASP A 389 9.44 27.27 7.02
CA ASP A 389 10.46 26.58 6.23
C ASP A 389 10.81 25.21 6.83
N TRP A 390 10.61 24.17 6.02
CA TRP A 390 10.86 22.77 6.37
C TRP A 390 12.13 22.21 5.70
N ALA A 391 13.00 23.06 5.14
CA ALA A 391 14.26 22.61 4.56
C ALA A 391 15.08 21.79 5.58
N GLY A 392 15.35 20.52 5.22
CA GLY A 392 16.09 19.58 6.07
C GLY A 392 15.34 19.11 7.34
N LYS A 393 14.04 19.41 7.47
CA LYS A 393 13.21 19.02 8.63
C LYS A 393 12.00 18.21 8.18
N GLU A 394 11.46 17.41 9.10
CA GLU A 394 10.20 16.73 8.89
C GLU A 394 9.03 17.65 9.22
N ARG A 395 8.11 17.84 8.26
CA ARG A 395 6.87 18.57 8.47
C ARG A 395 5.88 17.70 9.27
N PRO A 396 5.39 18.16 10.44
CA PRO A 396 4.41 17.40 11.23
C PRO A 396 3.04 17.39 10.56
N SER A 397 2.18 16.45 10.99
CA SER A 397 0.77 16.45 10.63
C SER A 397 0.07 17.70 11.19
N PRO A 398 -0.83 18.35 10.43
CA PRO A 398 -1.69 19.41 10.98
C PRO A 398 -2.51 18.95 12.20
N VAL A 399 -2.90 17.68 12.25
CA VAL A 399 -3.61 17.09 13.40
C VAL A 399 -2.71 17.09 14.63
N GLN A 400 -1.45 16.62 14.49
CA GLN A 400 -0.48 16.61 15.60
C GLN A 400 -0.12 18.02 16.06
N HIS A 401 0.06 18.95 15.12
CA HIS A 401 0.36 20.34 15.43
C HIS A 401 -0.77 21.01 16.21
N ALA A 402 -2.03 20.81 15.76
CA ALA A 402 -3.21 21.33 16.45
C ALA A 402 -3.41 20.69 17.82
N LEU A 403 -3.30 19.36 17.93
CA LEU A 403 -3.44 18.62 19.18
C LEU A 403 -2.38 19.05 20.20
N GLY A 404 -1.12 19.17 19.77
CA GLY A 404 -0.02 19.62 20.63
C GLY A 404 -0.17 21.08 21.08
N ARG A 405 -0.94 21.92 20.38
CA ARG A 405 -1.31 23.25 20.89
C ARG A 405 -2.44 23.18 21.91
N LEU A 406 -3.45 22.37 21.65
CA LEU A 406 -4.56 22.17 22.57
C LEU A 406 -4.06 21.69 23.94
N LEU A 407 -3.22 20.66 23.95
CA LEU A 407 -2.63 20.09 25.17
C LEU A 407 -1.62 21.02 25.90
N ARG A 408 -1.23 22.14 25.30
CA ARG A 408 -0.37 23.17 25.93
C ARG A 408 -1.17 24.36 26.46
N GLN A 409 -2.47 24.44 26.13
CA GLN A 409 -3.38 25.49 26.58
C GLN A 409 -4.13 25.12 27.87
N ASP A 410 -4.13 23.82 28.23
CA ASP A 410 -4.53 23.27 29.53
C ASP A 410 -3.32 23.09 30.45
#